data_AF-A0A4R7V1H3-F1
#
_entry.id   AF-A0A4R7V1H3-F1
#
_cell.length_a   1.000
_cell.length_b   1.000
_cell.length_c   1.000
_cell.angle_alpha   90.00
_cell.angle_beta   90.00
_cell.angle_gamma   90.00
#
_symmetry.space_group_name_H-M   'P 1'
#
loop_
_entity.id
_entity.type
_entity.pdbx_description
1 polymer ?
#
loop_
_entity_poly.entity_id
_entity_poly.type
_entity_poly.pdbx_seq_one_letter_code
_entity_poly.pdbx_strand_id
1 'polypeptide(L)'
;MDVTDWVRTRLTGAGIPDTSPTACRPQWMRDGMRAMEIFGHDDLRVVGLPGHQDVLWSIVGRDATEPVRQDIHALLVAEHGNPVDRDAVAVWLGGHRIGRLAYPDAARLRPGLIRLQRRHRRAVALPGQVRGDRDHGLGVFLSYDATAFGMRQRT
;
A
#
# COMPACT_ATOMS: atom_id res chain seq x y z
N MET A 1 26.54 22.82 -8.86
CA MET A 1 25.84 21.85 -7.97
C MET A 1 24.79 21.16 -8.82
N ASP A 2 24.99 19.89 -9.09
CA ASP A 2 24.23 19.11 -10.07
C ASP A 2 23.04 18.41 -9.39
N VAL A 3 21.86 18.45 -10.02
CA VAL A 3 20.61 17.82 -9.56
C VAL A 3 20.77 16.30 -9.39
N THR A 4 21.78 15.72 -10.04
CA THR A 4 22.07 14.28 -10.02
C THR A 4 22.73 13.81 -8.70
N ASP A 5 23.44 14.69 -7.98
CA ASP A 5 24.07 14.34 -6.68
C ASP A 5 23.10 14.34 -5.49
N TRP A 6 21.96 15.02 -5.62
CA TRP A 6 20.91 15.02 -4.62
C TRP A 6 20.18 13.67 -4.53
N VAL A 7 20.05 12.96 -5.65
CA VAL A 7 19.32 11.69 -5.74
C VAL A 7 20.13 10.52 -5.14
N ARG A 8 21.47 10.54 -5.22
CA ARG A 8 22.32 9.47 -4.63
C ARG A 8 22.37 9.48 -3.11
N THR A 9 22.30 10.65 -2.48
CA THR A 9 22.52 10.79 -1.03
C THR A 9 21.32 10.33 -0.17
N ARG A 10 20.14 10.09 -0.77
CA ARG A 10 18.96 9.55 -0.05
C ARG A 10 18.73 8.05 -0.25
N LEU A 11 19.56 7.37 -1.03
CA LEU A 11 19.43 5.92 -1.27
C LEU A 11 20.26 5.07 -0.28
N THR A 12 21.01 5.68 0.64
CA THR A 12 21.77 5.00 1.71
C THR A 12 21.33 5.37 3.12
N GLY A 13 20.29 6.18 3.27
CA GLY A 13 19.70 6.42 4.59
C GLY A 13 18.93 5.20 5.03
N ALA A 14 19.44 4.48 6.04
CA ALA A 14 18.66 3.53 6.84
C ALA A 14 17.25 4.10 6.99
N GLY A 15 16.25 3.41 6.41
CA GLY A 15 14.89 3.90 6.35
C GLY A 15 14.49 4.34 7.75
N ILE A 16 14.03 5.59 7.89
CA ILE A 16 13.51 6.08 9.16
C ILE A 16 12.54 5.00 9.65
N PRO A 17 12.82 4.32 10.78
CA PRO A 17 11.92 3.28 11.26
C PRO A 17 10.57 3.95 11.41
N ASP A 18 9.55 3.38 10.77
CA ASP A 18 8.20 3.92 10.85
C ASP A 18 7.72 3.71 12.29
N THR A 19 7.94 4.72 13.13
CA THR A 19 7.58 4.76 14.55
C THR A 19 6.12 5.18 14.74
N SER A 20 5.33 5.24 13.66
CA SER A 20 3.91 5.55 13.77
C SER A 20 3.24 4.50 14.65
N PRO A 21 2.37 4.88 15.60
CA PRO A 21 1.64 3.93 16.44
C PRO A 21 0.77 2.93 15.65
N THR A 22 0.56 3.20 14.36
CA THR A 22 -0.10 2.37 13.34
C THR A 22 0.84 1.43 12.58
N ALA A 23 2.14 1.42 12.87
CA ALA A 23 3.10 0.47 12.29
C ALA A 23 2.85 -0.97 12.76
N CYS A 24 2.30 -1.13 13.96
CA CYS A 24 1.88 -2.44 14.45
C CYS A 24 0.65 -2.94 13.69
N ARG A 25 0.64 -4.24 13.43
CA ARG A 25 -0.53 -4.94 12.88
C ARG A 25 -1.73 -4.63 13.76
N PRO A 26 -2.81 -4.04 13.21
CA PRO A 26 -3.99 -3.74 14.01
C PRO A 26 -4.49 -5.01 14.68
N GLN A 27 -4.87 -4.97 15.97
CA GLN A 27 -5.26 -6.17 16.73
C GLN A 27 -6.46 -6.92 16.13
N TRP A 28 -7.31 -6.20 15.39
CA TRP A 28 -8.43 -6.79 14.66
C TRP A 28 -7.99 -7.57 13.41
N MET A 29 -6.79 -7.31 12.89
CA MET A 29 -6.22 -7.99 11.73
C MET A 29 -5.66 -9.35 12.13
N ARG A 30 -6.50 -10.37 12.27
CA ARG A 30 -6.09 -11.76 12.60
C ARG A 30 -5.95 -12.62 11.35
N ASP A 31 -5.15 -13.69 11.43
CA ASP A 31 -5.03 -14.65 10.33
C ASP A 31 -6.37 -15.36 10.07
N GLY A 32 -6.64 -15.70 8.82
CA GLY A 32 -7.92 -16.31 8.41
C GLY A 32 -9.13 -15.36 8.38
N MET A 33 -8.94 -14.05 8.63
CA MET A 33 -10.02 -13.09 8.46
C MET A 33 -10.47 -13.00 6.99
N ARG A 34 -11.79 -12.91 6.81
CA ARG A 34 -12.39 -12.60 5.51
C ARG A 34 -12.35 -11.11 5.25
N ALA A 35 -11.71 -10.71 4.16
CA ALA A 35 -11.82 -9.38 3.61
C ALA A 35 -13.01 -9.28 2.65
N MET A 36 -13.50 -8.07 2.43
CA MET A 36 -14.33 -7.73 1.29
C MET A 36 -13.41 -7.30 0.17
N GLU A 37 -13.43 -8.05 -0.92
CA GLU A 37 -12.69 -7.70 -2.13
C GLU A 37 -13.50 -6.70 -2.96
N ILE A 38 -12.83 -5.65 -3.42
CA ILE A 38 -13.39 -4.68 -4.36
C ILE A 38 -12.55 -4.74 -5.62
N PHE A 39 -13.20 -5.06 -6.72
CA PHE A 39 -12.59 -5.11 -8.04
C PHE A 39 -12.87 -3.81 -8.78
N GLY A 40 -11.96 -3.42 -9.66
CA GLY A 40 -12.14 -2.31 -10.58
C GLY A 40 -10.93 -2.16 -11.49
N HIS A 41 -10.88 -1.05 -12.21
CA HIS A 41 -9.90 -0.81 -13.27
C HIS A 41 -9.08 0.47 -13.07
N ASP A 42 -9.40 1.27 -12.04
CA ASP A 42 -8.62 2.44 -11.70
C ASP A 42 -7.34 2.01 -10.97
N ASP A 43 -6.20 2.61 -11.31
CA ASP A 43 -4.92 2.30 -10.70
C ASP A 43 -4.64 3.15 -9.45
N LEU A 44 -4.13 2.52 -8.40
CA LEU A 44 -3.61 3.14 -7.18
C LEU A 44 -2.15 2.77 -7.00
N ARG A 45 -1.32 3.79 -6.85
CA ARG A 45 0.10 3.60 -6.54
C ARG A 45 0.32 3.52 -5.04
N VAL A 46 1.04 2.48 -4.61
CA VAL A 46 1.56 2.40 -3.24
C VAL A 46 2.91 3.10 -3.16
N VAL A 47 3.09 3.93 -2.13
CA VAL A 47 4.32 4.67 -1.85
C VAL A 47 4.93 4.26 -0.51
N GLY A 48 6.19 4.64 -0.27
CA GLY A 48 6.94 4.22 0.92
C GLY A 48 7.53 2.81 0.84
N LEU A 49 7.62 2.26 -0.38
CA LEU A 49 8.11 0.91 -0.66
C LEU A 49 9.63 0.70 -0.48
N PRO A 50 10.54 1.70 -0.61
CA PRO A 50 11.98 1.44 -0.46
C PRO A 50 12.38 0.79 0.87
N GLY A 51 11.71 1.15 1.96
CA GLY A 51 11.95 0.53 3.29
C GLY A 51 11.36 -0.88 3.45
N HIS A 52 10.68 -1.42 2.43
CA HIS A 52 9.96 -2.70 2.48
C HIS A 52 10.37 -3.65 1.36
N GLN A 53 11.47 -3.37 0.63
CA GLN A 53 11.92 -4.22 -0.49
C GLN A 53 12.21 -5.65 -0.07
N ASP A 54 12.84 -5.87 1.09
CA ASP A 54 13.13 -7.23 1.59
C ASP A 54 11.86 -8.06 1.84
N VAL A 55 10.78 -7.39 2.28
CA VAL A 55 9.46 -8.00 2.49
C VAL A 55 8.79 -8.28 1.14
N LEU A 56 8.87 -7.36 0.19
CA LEU A 56 8.32 -7.59 -1.15
C LEU A 56 9.03 -8.75 -1.85
N TRP A 57 10.36 -8.81 -1.78
CA TRP A 57 11.16 -9.91 -2.32
C TRP A 57 10.89 -11.25 -1.64
N SER A 58 10.61 -11.27 -0.32
CA SER A 58 10.21 -12.52 0.35
C SER A 58 8.83 -13.00 -0.07
N ILE A 59 7.91 -12.08 -0.41
CA ILE A 59 6.56 -12.41 -0.90
C ILE A 59 6.60 -12.92 -2.34
N VAL A 60 7.41 -12.31 -3.21
CA VAL A 60 7.45 -12.70 -4.63
C VAL A 60 8.38 -13.88 -4.94
N GLY A 61 9.31 -14.17 -4.03
CA GLY A 61 10.35 -15.17 -4.22
C GLY A 61 11.69 -14.50 -4.51
N ARG A 62 12.65 -14.69 -3.60
CA ARG A 62 13.96 -13.98 -3.59
C ARG A 62 14.84 -14.31 -4.79
N ASP A 63 14.59 -15.44 -5.45
CA ASP A 63 15.43 -15.97 -6.53
C ASP A 63 14.97 -15.56 -7.93
N ALA A 64 13.99 -14.65 -8.06
CA ALA A 64 13.55 -14.19 -9.36
C ALA A 64 14.71 -13.56 -10.16
N THR A 65 15.10 -14.22 -11.25
CA THR A 65 16.11 -13.78 -12.22
C THR A 65 15.50 -12.97 -13.35
N GLU A 66 14.17 -12.97 -13.46
CA GLU A 66 13.39 -12.26 -14.47
C GLU A 66 12.63 -11.08 -13.84
N PRO A 67 12.18 -10.10 -14.66
CA PRO A 67 11.26 -9.07 -14.20
C PRO A 67 10.03 -9.70 -13.52
N VAL A 68 9.77 -9.28 -12.30
CA VAL A 68 8.65 -9.77 -11.50
C VAL A 68 7.36 -9.14 -11.97
N ARG A 69 6.34 -9.97 -12.15
CA ARG A 69 4.94 -9.56 -12.28
C ARG A 69 4.05 -10.58 -11.58
N GLN A 70 3.62 -10.24 -10.37
CA GLN A 70 2.82 -11.15 -9.54
C GLN A 70 1.52 -10.51 -9.10
N ASP A 71 0.42 -11.20 -9.34
CA ASP A 71 -0.90 -10.82 -8.84
C ASP A 71 -0.98 -10.96 -7.32
N ILE A 72 -1.59 -9.97 -6.67
CA ILE A 72 -1.72 -9.89 -5.22
C ILE A 72 -3.12 -9.41 -4.81
N HIS A 73 -3.45 -9.65 -3.54
CA HIS A 73 -4.55 -8.96 -2.87
C HIS A 73 -3.98 -8.24 -1.64
N ALA A 74 -4.11 -6.92 -1.61
CA ALA A 74 -3.61 -6.09 -0.52
C ALA A 74 -4.76 -5.50 0.31
N LEU A 75 -4.59 -5.48 1.63
CA LEU A 75 -5.54 -4.89 2.55
C LEU A 75 -5.29 -3.40 2.73
N LEU A 76 -6.36 -2.62 2.71
CA LEU A 76 -6.34 -1.20 3.04
C LEU A 76 -6.77 -0.96 4.48
N VAL A 77 -5.98 -0.18 5.22
CA VAL A 77 -6.25 0.18 6.62
C VAL A 77 -6.17 1.69 6.78
N ALA A 78 -7.30 2.33 7.11
CA ALA A 78 -7.30 3.72 7.50
C ALA A 78 -6.57 3.90 8.84
N GLU A 79 -5.52 4.72 8.85
CA GLU A 79 -4.79 5.03 10.06
C GLU A 79 -5.62 6.03 10.90
N HIS A 80 -5.78 5.72 12.19
CA HIS A 80 -6.51 6.57 13.13
C HIS A 80 -5.50 7.27 14.03
N GLY A 81 -5.55 8.60 14.09
CA GLY A 81 -4.67 9.39 14.97
C GLY A 81 -3.20 9.48 14.52
N ASN A 82 -2.91 9.26 13.23
CA ASN A 82 -1.56 9.52 12.71
C ASN A 82 -1.26 11.03 12.82
N PRO A 83 -0.22 11.44 13.57
CA PRO A 83 0.06 12.85 13.84
C PRO A 83 0.67 13.59 12.64
N VAL A 84 1.20 12.85 11.65
CA VAL A 84 1.85 13.40 10.46
C VAL A 84 0.85 13.53 9.31
N ASP A 85 0.01 12.52 9.11
CA ASP A 85 -0.97 12.46 8.03
C ASP A 85 -2.29 11.86 8.54
N ARG A 86 -3.24 12.75 8.86
CA ARG A 86 -4.59 12.37 9.31
C ARG A 86 -5.36 11.53 8.30
N ASP A 87 -4.98 11.62 7.03
CA ASP A 87 -5.64 11.00 5.89
C ASP A 87 -4.91 9.72 5.43
N ALA A 88 -3.88 9.29 6.18
CA ALA A 88 -3.09 8.12 5.85
C ALA A 88 -3.93 6.83 5.76
N VAL A 89 -3.66 6.08 4.70
CA VAL A 89 -4.19 4.73 4.46
C VAL A 89 -3.01 3.80 4.25
N ALA A 90 -2.76 2.93 5.24
CA ALA A 90 -1.73 1.90 5.16
C ALA A 90 -2.14 0.77 4.22
N VAL A 91 -1.16 0.21 3.53
CA VAL A 91 -1.30 -0.97 2.66
C VAL A 91 -0.58 -2.14 3.30
N TRP A 92 -1.32 -3.24 3.42
CA TRP A 92 -0.84 -4.49 4.03
C TRP A 92 -0.90 -5.63 3.01
N LEU A 93 0.15 -6.44 2.96
CA LEU A 93 0.26 -7.60 2.08
C LEU A 93 0.88 -8.76 2.85
N GLY A 94 0.24 -9.93 2.80
CA GLY A 94 0.73 -11.12 3.52
C GLY A 94 0.96 -10.89 5.02
N GLY A 95 0.11 -10.09 5.67
CA GLY A 95 0.23 -9.74 7.10
C GLY A 95 1.30 -8.69 7.43
N HIS A 96 2.04 -8.20 6.44
CA HIS A 96 3.07 -7.16 6.60
C HIS A 96 2.55 -5.82 6.10
N ARG A 97 2.86 -4.72 6.80
CA ARG A 97 2.70 -3.38 6.24
C ARG A 97 3.81 -3.18 5.21
N ILE A 98 3.45 -2.77 4.00
CA ILE A 98 4.40 -2.61 2.90
C ILE A 98 4.50 -1.16 2.41
N GLY A 99 3.59 -0.29 2.86
CA GLY A 99 3.58 1.11 2.49
C GLY A 99 2.25 1.77 2.80
N ARG A 100 1.93 2.83 2.05
CA ARG A 100 0.68 3.58 2.13
C ARG A 100 0.23 4.09 0.77
N LEU A 101 -1.02 4.51 0.68
CA LEU A 101 -1.50 5.23 -0.49
C LEU A 101 -0.83 6.62 -0.59
N ALA A 102 -0.66 7.12 -1.81
CA ALA A 102 -0.21 8.49 -2.02
C ALA A 102 -1.21 9.49 -1.42
N TYR A 103 -0.72 10.59 -0.86
CA TYR A 103 -1.54 11.59 -0.14
C TYR A 103 -2.85 12.01 -0.86
N PRO A 104 -2.85 12.42 -2.15
CA PRO A 104 -4.09 12.83 -2.82
C PRO A 104 -5.10 11.68 -2.96
N ASP A 105 -4.63 10.45 -3.13
CA ASP A 105 -5.50 9.28 -3.23
C ASP A 105 -6.00 8.85 -1.86
N ALA A 106 -5.14 8.87 -0.84
CA ALA A 106 -5.49 8.56 0.54
C ALA A 106 -6.62 9.47 1.04
N ALA A 107 -6.48 10.80 0.87
CA ALA A 107 -7.49 11.78 1.25
C ALA A 107 -8.83 11.55 0.54
N ARG A 108 -8.81 11.13 -0.73
CA ARG A 108 -10.03 10.84 -1.50
C ARG A 108 -10.67 9.51 -1.11
N LEU A 109 -9.88 8.45 -0.95
CA LEU A 109 -10.36 7.09 -0.67
C LEU A 109 -10.83 6.90 0.77
N ARG A 110 -10.16 7.55 1.72
CA ARG A 110 -10.32 7.25 3.14
C ARG A 110 -11.76 7.38 3.66
N PRO A 111 -12.55 8.42 3.32
CA PRO A 111 -13.95 8.49 3.76
C PRO A 111 -14.79 7.30 3.28
N GLY A 112 -14.60 6.90 2.02
CA GLY A 112 -15.26 5.73 1.42
C GLY A 112 -14.83 4.43 2.08
N LEU A 113 -13.53 4.26 2.29
CA LEU A 113 -12.94 3.10 2.96
C LEU A 113 -13.53 2.90 4.36
N ILE A 114 -13.57 3.96 5.17
CA ILE A 114 -14.14 3.90 6.52
C ILE A 114 -15.63 3.53 6.49
N ARG A 115 -16.40 4.12 5.55
CA ARG A 115 -17.82 3.79 5.37
C ARG A 115 -18.01 2.30 5.05
N LEU A 116 -17.21 1.77 4.11
CA LEU A 116 -17.26 0.35 3.72
C LEU A 116 -16.90 -0.57 4.89
N GLN A 117 -15.78 -0.29 5.58
CA GLN A 117 -15.33 -1.07 6.73
C GLN A 117 -16.36 -1.09 7.85
N ARG A 118 -16.97 0.07 8.17
CA ARG A 118 -18.02 0.16 9.20
C ARG A 118 -19.29 -0.56 8.79
N ARG A 119 -19.75 -0.38 7.56
CA ARG A 119 -21.01 -0.98 7.05
C ARG A 119 -20.92 -2.51 7.04
N HIS A 120 -19.81 -3.05 6.56
CA HIS A 120 -19.67 -4.50 6.36
C HIS A 120 -18.95 -5.21 7.51
N ARG A 121 -18.38 -4.47 8.47
CA ARG A 121 -17.55 -5.00 9.56
C ARG A 121 -16.45 -5.94 9.07
N ARG A 122 -15.84 -5.59 7.93
CA ARG A 122 -14.79 -6.36 7.25
C ARG A 122 -13.66 -5.45 6.82
N ALA A 123 -12.47 -6.01 6.72
CA ALA A 123 -11.36 -5.38 6.02
C ALA A 123 -11.71 -5.22 4.53
N VAL A 124 -11.09 -4.25 3.86
CA VAL A 124 -11.21 -4.08 2.40
C VAL A 124 -9.91 -4.55 1.76
N ALA A 125 -10.02 -5.48 0.82
CA ALA A 125 -8.92 -5.95 0.00
C ALA A 125 -9.10 -5.41 -1.43
N LEU A 126 -7.98 -5.02 -2.05
CA LEU A 126 -7.93 -4.68 -3.46
C LEU A 126 -7.00 -5.66 -4.19
N PRO A 127 -7.38 -6.15 -5.38
CA PRO A 127 -6.47 -6.84 -6.26
C PRO A 127 -5.38 -5.87 -6.74
N GLY A 128 -4.27 -6.41 -7.20
CA GLY A 128 -3.18 -5.59 -7.71
C GLY A 128 -2.03 -6.43 -8.22
N GLN A 129 -0.92 -5.76 -8.52
CA GLN A 129 0.30 -6.40 -8.97
C GLN A 129 1.53 -5.84 -8.26
N VAL A 130 2.41 -6.75 -7.85
CA VAL A 130 3.82 -6.43 -7.58
C VAL A 130 4.55 -6.51 -8.91
N ARG A 131 5.27 -5.44 -9.27
CA ARG A 131 6.01 -5.36 -10.55
C ARG A 131 7.38 -4.73 -10.35
N GLY A 132 8.40 -5.20 -11.05
CA GLY A 132 9.72 -4.58 -11.05
C GLY A 132 10.84 -5.58 -11.30
N ASP A 133 12.06 -5.19 -10.94
CA ASP A 133 13.27 -5.99 -11.11
C ASP A 133 14.28 -5.68 -9.99
N ARG A 134 15.43 -6.35 -9.99
CA ARG A 134 16.46 -6.15 -8.95
C ARG A 134 17.20 -4.81 -9.07
N ASP A 135 17.24 -4.20 -10.25
CA ASP A 135 18.01 -2.98 -10.50
C ASP A 135 17.22 -1.73 -10.06
N HIS A 136 15.91 -1.75 -10.26
CA HIS A 136 15.00 -0.64 -9.96
C HIS A 136 14.13 -0.89 -8.70
N GLY A 137 14.10 -2.12 -8.22
CA GLY A 137 13.25 -2.56 -7.11
C GLY A 137 11.81 -2.87 -7.53
N LEU A 138 11.04 -3.33 -6.55
CA LEU A 138 9.63 -3.71 -6.69
C LEU A 138 8.70 -2.56 -6.35
N GLY A 139 7.77 -2.29 -7.26
CA GLY A 139 6.60 -1.43 -7.07
C GLY A 139 5.34 -2.24 -6.80
N VAL A 140 4.34 -1.60 -6.18
CA VAL A 140 3.03 -2.17 -5.92
C VAL A 140 1.94 -1.24 -6.46
N PHE A 141 1.05 -1.82 -7.27
CA PHE A 141 -0.06 -1.15 -7.93
C PHE A 141 -1.34 -1.90 -7.62
N LEU A 142 -2.35 -1.21 -7.11
CA LEU A 142 -3.65 -1.80 -6.75
C LEU A 142 -4.72 -1.31 -7.72
N SER A 143 -5.70 -2.15 -8.00
CA SER A 143 -6.85 -1.80 -8.82
C SER A 143 -8.08 -1.62 -7.95
N TYR A 144 -8.86 -0.57 -8.20
CA TYR A 144 -10.08 -0.29 -7.45
C TYR A 144 -11.19 0.22 -8.34
N ASP A 145 -12.42 0.17 -7.83
CA ASP A 145 -13.57 0.86 -8.39
C ASP A 145 -13.82 2.14 -7.59
N ALA A 146 -13.55 3.29 -8.20
CA ALA A 146 -13.76 4.59 -7.56
C ALA A 146 -15.19 4.79 -7.02
N THR A 147 -16.20 4.20 -7.67
CA THR A 147 -17.61 4.36 -7.28
C THR A 147 -17.95 3.59 -6.01
N ALA A 148 -17.33 2.43 -5.77
CA ALA A 148 -17.45 1.69 -4.50
C ALA A 148 -16.99 2.54 -3.30
N PHE A 149 -15.97 3.38 -3.50
CA PHE A 149 -15.49 4.33 -2.49
C PHE A 149 -16.32 5.63 -2.45
N GLY A 150 -17.34 5.77 -3.30
CA GLY A 150 -18.23 6.94 -3.36
C GLY A 150 -17.61 8.14 -4.07
N MET A 151 -16.63 7.90 -4.94
CA MET A 151 -16.09 8.94 -5.80
C MET A 151 -16.85 9.02 -7.11
N ARG A 152 -16.88 10.24 -7.66
CA ARG A 152 -17.31 10.44 -9.05
C ARG A 152 -16.19 9.96 -9.98
N GLN A 153 -16.55 9.21 -11.02
CA GLN A 153 -15.61 8.84 -12.09
C GLN A 153 -15.07 10.14 -12.72
N ARG A 154 -13.76 10.17 -13.02
CA ARG A 154 -13.21 11.23 -13.87
C ARG A 154 -13.67 10.92 -15.29
N THR A 155 -14.67 11.64 -15.79
CA THR A 155 -14.93 11.80 -17.22
C THR A 155 -13.75 12.45 -17.92
#